data_AF-A0A0G0F7I1-F1
#
_entry.id   AF-A0A0G0F7I1-F1
#
_cell.length_a   1.000
_cell.length_b   1.000
_cell.length_c   1.000
_cell.angle_alpha   90.00
_cell.angle_beta   90.00
_cell.angle_gamma   90.00
#
_symmetry.space_group_name_H-M   'P 1'
#
loop_
_entity.id
_entity.type
_entity.pdbx_description
1 polymer ?
#
loop_
_entity_poly.entity_id
_entity_poly.type
_entity_poly.pdbx_seq_one_letter_code
_entity_poly.pdbx_strand_id
1 'polypeptide(L)'
;MNFKKFLKKIKKAYLNDKKFLVGLLIVAVVVFFLQEYRYQNNGSLFRLSTQKDISQEDVKKPQESQDDNPELKEILESPIQDVRLKAARRLVERVDVDKALEILEKSPLPHTGEGHLVVHQIGFYAYQKYGVDSILKCRDYFLYACYHGAIIEAASDQGFDAIAKMTDKCKDSPTRHFQCVHAAGHSILAIWNYDLPEALKTCDEIYESDNKFPEALSSCHNGAFMENLFGVHDFDTGKQPKRDWLSDDPYFPCNAFGQKYQKGCWLNQAARIYQMQNGDLVKTTELCNQAGDNEYVAWCMDNVARQIHPLTNGDPSKTFSLCQQVGPNWYNNCVLINAGSFYSVGGKAQAVYICQNIPPQIKNECYTRIIGQILSDPIDKKEKNSLCQTIETPFKNQCLSALSSVN
;
A
#
# COMPACT_ATOMS: atom_id res chain seq x y z
N MET A 1 40.31 -49.93 -42.44
CA MET A 1 40.07 -48.54 -41.98
C MET A 1 40.89 -48.31 -40.71
N ASN A 2 41.82 -47.34 -40.69
CA ASN A 2 42.90 -47.24 -39.69
C ASN A 2 42.41 -46.69 -38.34
N PHE A 3 42.48 -47.49 -37.27
CA PHE A 3 41.98 -47.19 -35.91
C PHE A 3 42.54 -45.88 -35.32
N LYS A 4 43.78 -45.50 -35.67
CA LYS A 4 44.36 -44.21 -35.27
C LYS A 4 43.64 -42.99 -35.88
N LYS A 5 43.05 -43.14 -37.09
CA LYS A 5 42.26 -42.08 -37.75
C LYS A 5 40.87 -41.93 -37.10
N PHE A 6 40.30 -43.03 -36.60
CA PHE A 6 39.02 -43.03 -35.87
C PHE A 6 39.15 -42.39 -34.48
N LEU A 7 40.19 -42.73 -33.72
CA LEU A 7 40.47 -42.11 -32.41
C LEU A 7 40.76 -40.60 -32.51
N LYS A 8 41.44 -40.15 -33.58
CA LYS A 8 41.63 -38.71 -33.83
C LYS A 8 40.30 -37.98 -34.14
N LYS A 9 39.36 -38.63 -34.82
CA LYS A 9 38.01 -38.08 -35.08
C LYS A 9 37.17 -38.01 -33.80
N ILE A 10 37.20 -39.05 -32.96
CA ILE A 10 36.48 -39.05 -31.67
C ILE A 10 37.05 -38.00 -30.72
N LYS A 11 38.38 -37.88 -30.62
CA LYS A 11 39.01 -36.87 -29.74
C LYS A 11 38.70 -35.43 -30.20
N LYS A 12 38.60 -35.20 -31.52
CA LYS A 12 38.20 -33.90 -32.09
C LYS A 12 36.71 -33.61 -31.92
N ALA A 13 35.84 -34.63 -32.01
CA ALA A 13 34.41 -34.52 -31.73
C ALA A 13 34.16 -34.24 -30.23
N TYR A 14 34.82 -34.97 -29.33
CA TYR A 14 34.71 -34.80 -27.87
C TYR A 14 35.25 -33.44 -27.38
N LEU A 15 36.32 -32.92 -28.00
CA LEU A 15 36.84 -31.57 -27.71
C LEU A 15 35.94 -30.45 -28.26
N ASN A 16 35.26 -30.68 -29.39
CA ASN A 16 34.29 -29.72 -29.92
C ASN A 16 32.99 -29.72 -29.11
N ASP A 17 32.51 -30.89 -28.65
CA ASP A 17 31.35 -30.98 -27.75
C ASP A 17 31.64 -30.39 -26.37
N LYS A 18 32.85 -30.59 -25.81
CA LYS A 18 33.22 -29.89 -24.56
C LYS A 18 33.33 -28.38 -24.76
N LYS A 19 33.81 -27.89 -25.90
CA LYS A 19 33.80 -26.44 -26.19
C LYS A 19 32.38 -25.90 -26.40
N PHE A 20 31.48 -26.71 -26.95
CA PHE A 20 30.06 -26.36 -27.11
C PHE A 20 29.31 -26.39 -25.78
N LEU A 21 29.54 -27.39 -24.91
CA LEU A 21 28.99 -27.45 -23.56
C LEU A 21 29.57 -26.37 -22.63
N VAL A 22 30.87 -26.09 -22.71
CA VAL A 22 31.49 -24.98 -21.97
C VAL A 22 31.00 -23.64 -22.51
N GLY A 23 30.78 -23.51 -23.83
CA GLY A 23 30.15 -22.35 -24.44
C GLY A 23 28.72 -22.15 -23.97
N LEU A 24 27.91 -23.21 -23.90
CA LEU A 24 26.54 -23.19 -23.37
C LEU A 24 26.50 -22.89 -21.88
N LEU A 25 27.43 -23.43 -21.08
CA LEU A 25 27.55 -23.10 -19.66
C LEU A 25 27.99 -21.66 -19.44
N ILE A 26 28.92 -21.15 -20.23
CA ILE A 26 29.33 -19.73 -20.16
C ILE A 26 28.19 -18.82 -20.60
N VAL A 27 27.43 -19.17 -21.66
CA VAL A 27 26.25 -18.41 -22.07
C VAL A 27 25.16 -18.48 -21.01
N ALA A 28 24.88 -19.64 -20.42
CA ALA A 28 23.89 -19.78 -19.35
C ALA A 28 24.31 -19.01 -18.09
N VAL A 29 25.59 -19.05 -17.72
CA VAL A 29 26.14 -18.27 -16.58
C VAL A 29 26.11 -16.77 -16.89
N VAL A 30 26.48 -16.34 -18.10
CA VAL A 30 26.40 -14.92 -18.52
C VAL A 30 24.95 -14.45 -18.60
N VAL A 31 24.02 -15.27 -19.09
CA VAL A 31 22.58 -14.95 -19.08
C VAL A 31 22.07 -14.88 -17.65
N PHE A 32 22.42 -15.82 -16.78
CA PHE A 32 22.05 -15.82 -15.36
C PHE A 32 22.61 -14.58 -14.63
N PHE A 33 23.87 -14.22 -14.86
CA PHE A 33 24.47 -13.00 -14.33
C PHE A 33 23.89 -11.72 -14.95
N LEU A 34 23.50 -11.70 -16.22
CA LEU A 34 22.81 -10.57 -16.84
C LEU A 34 21.36 -10.44 -16.34
N GLN A 35 20.73 -11.54 -15.97
CA GLN A 35 19.38 -11.58 -15.42
C GLN A 35 19.37 -11.16 -13.95
N GLU A 36 20.35 -11.62 -13.15
CA GLU A 36 20.65 -11.12 -11.79
C GLU A 36 21.07 -9.64 -11.80
N TYR A 37 21.94 -9.22 -12.74
CA TYR A 37 22.34 -7.81 -12.89
C TYR A 37 21.18 -6.92 -13.34
N ARG A 38 20.26 -7.42 -14.19
CA ARG A 38 19.01 -6.72 -14.52
C ARG A 38 18.02 -6.72 -13.36
N TYR A 39 17.95 -7.78 -12.55
CA TYR A 39 17.10 -7.84 -11.36
C TYR A 39 17.58 -6.86 -10.28
N GLN A 40 18.89 -6.78 -10.04
CA GLN A 40 19.49 -5.80 -9.13
C GLN A 40 19.43 -4.35 -9.64
N ASN A 41 19.53 -4.12 -10.96
CA ASN A 41 19.47 -2.75 -11.51
C ASN A 41 18.06 -2.25 -11.86
N ASN A 42 17.08 -3.13 -12.10
CA ASN A 42 15.68 -2.70 -12.29
C ASN A 42 15.00 -2.30 -10.98
N GLY A 43 15.54 -2.71 -9.82
CA GLY A 43 15.20 -2.13 -8.52
C GLY A 43 15.84 -0.77 -8.23
N SER A 44 16.64 -0.22 -9.15
CA SER A 44 17.46 0.99 -8.94
C SER A 44 17.25 2.09 -10.01
N LEU A 45 16.18 2.03 -10.81
CA LEU A 45 15.90 3.03 -11.85
C LEU A 45 15.15 4.28 -11.36
N PHE A 46 15.23 4.59 -10.06
CA PHE A 46 14.90 5.90 -9.50
C PHE A 46 16.12 6.49 -8.78
N ARG A 47 17.08 7.03 -9.55
CA ARG A 47 18.07 7.98 -9.02
C ARG A 47 17.84 9.36 -9.62
N LEU A 48 17.24 10.20 -8.78
CA LEU A 48 17.49 11.62 -8.55
C LEU A 48 18.31 12.34 -9.64
N SER A 49 17.59 13.04 -10.52
CA SER A 49 18.09 14.27 -11.12
C SER A 49 17.95 15.38 -10.08
N THR A 50 19.08 15.89 -9.58
CA THR A 50 19.17 17.10 -8.79
C THR A 50 18.85 18.29 -9.69
N GLN A 51 17.79 19.04 -9.38
CA GLN A 51 17.60 20.37 -9.93
C GLN A 51 17.33 21.38 -8.82
N LYS A 52 18.18 22.42 -8.87
CA LYS A 52 18.35 23.56 -7.99
C LYS A 52 17.03 24.23 -7.60
N ASP A 53 16.99 24.61 -6.33
CA ASP A 53 15.91 25.26 -5.58
C ASP A 53 15.23 26.43 -6.30
N ILE A 54 13.89 26.40 -6.28
CA ILE A 54 13.04 27.59 -6.21
C ILE A 54 12.30 27.49 -4.88
N SER A 55 12.69 28.35 -3.94
CA SER A 55 12.16 28.42 -2.58
C SER A 55 10.70 28.85 -2.56
N GLN A 56 9.81 27.99 -2.04
CA GLN A 56 8.54 28.39 -1.47
C GLN A 56 8.64 28.29 0.05
N GLU A 57 8.24 29.35 0.74
CA GLU A 57 8.23 29.41 2.21
C GLU A 57 7.19 28.44 2.76
N ASP A 58 7.65 27.23 3.11
CA ASP A 58 6.84 26.26 3.84
C ASP A 58 6.70 26.67 5.31
N VAL A 59 5.45 26.69 5.78
CA VAL A 59 5.12 26.74 7.21
C VAL A 59 5.64 25.46 7.86
N LYS A 60 6.88 25.48 8.37
CA LYS A 60 7.51 24.35 9.06
C LYS A 60 6.73 23.94 10.31
N LYS A 61 6.14 22.75 10.30
CA LYS A 61 5.84 22.02 11.54
C LYS A 61 7.15 21.85 12.34
N PRO A 62 7.12 21.84 13.69
CA PRO A 62 8.30 21.51 14.49
C PRO A 62 8.76 20.10 14.11
N GLN A 63 9.85 20.02 13.36
CA GLN A 63 10.42 18.75 12.93
C GLN A 63 11.17 18.19 14.12
N GLU A 64 10.82 16.99 14.58
CA GLU A 64 11.60 16.32 15.62
C GLU A 64 13.03 16.09 15.10
N SER A 65 14.03 16.48 15.90
CA SER A 65 15.42 16.46 15.46
C SER A 65 15.95 15.02 15.44
N GLN A 66 16.81 14.71 14.47
CA GLN A 66 17.56 13.44 14.45
C GLN A 66 18.51 13.34 15.65
N ASP A 67 18.90 14.48 16.26
CA ASP A 67 19.79 14.53 17.41
C ASP A 67 19.11 13.96 18.67
N ASP A 68 17.80 14.15 18.82
CA ASP A 68 17.02 13.62 19.96
C ASP A 68 16.55 12.16 19.73
N ASN A 69 16.55 11.71 18.48
CA ASN A 69 16.06 10.39 18.06
C ASN A 69 17.01 9.75 17.05
N PRO A 70 18.08 9.06 17.51
CA PRO A 70 19.11 8.53 16.62
C PRO A 70 18.58 7.50 15.61
N GLU A 71 17.48 6.80 15.93
CA GLU A 71 16.86 5.82 15.02
C GLU A 71 16.24 6.47 13.78
N LEU A 72 15.85 7.76 13.83
CA LEU A 72 15.25 8.44 12.69
C LEU A 72 16.17 8.50 11.48
N LYS A 73 17.49 8.56 11.70
CA LYS A 73 18.46 8.54 10.61
C LYS A 73 18.32 7.26 9.77
N GLU A 74 18.33 6.10 10.43
CA GLU A 74 18.17 4.82 9.75
C GLU A 74 16.77 4.65 9.15
N ILE A 75 15.73 5.09 9.86
CA ILE A 75 14.34 5.00 9.40
C ILE A 75 14.09 5.82 8.12
N LEU A 76 14.70 7.00 8.02
CA LEU A 76 14.44 7.95 6.93
C LEU A 76 15.42 7.81 5.76
N GLU A 77 16.68 7.48 6.01
CA GLU A 77 17.75 7.59 5.01
C GLU A 77 18.22 6.24 4.46
N SER A 78 17.94 5.13 5.16
CA SER A 78 18.39 3.81 4.68
C SER A 78 17.65 3.40 3.40
N PRO A 79 18.34 2.96 2.35
CA PRO A 79 17.70 2.37 1.17
C PRO A 79 17.30 0.90 1.39
N ILE A 80 17.68 0.31 2.53
CA ILE A 80 17.38 -1.10 2.86
C ILE A 80 16.22 -1.10 3.84
N GLN A 81 15.09 -1.67 3.42
CA GLN A 81 13.86 -1.69 4.22
C GLN A 81 14.07 -2.39 5.58
N ASP A 82 14.78 -3.51 5.62
CA ASP A 82 15.05 -4.26 6.86
C ASP A 82 15.74 -3.41 7.93
N VAL A 83 16.65 -2.52 7.52
CA VAL A 83 17.34 -1.60 8.42
C VAL A 83 16.34 -0.60 9.00
N ARG A 84 15.43 -0.06 8.17
CA ARG A 84 14.37 0.86 8.59
C ARG A 84 13.42 0.20 9.59
N LEU A 85 13.00 -1.04 9.32
CA LEU A 85 12.13 -1.81 10.21
C LEU A 85 12.81 -2.07 11.56
N LYS A 86 14.07 -2.53 11.55
CA LYS A 86 14.84 -2.77 12.78
C LYS A 86 15.07 -1.48 13.58
N ALA A 87 15.26 -0.35 12.91
CA ALA A 87 15.40 0.94 13.58
C ALA A 87 14.08 1.41 14.22
N ALA A 88 12.94 1.23 13.55
CA ALA A 88 11.63 1.52 14.15
C ALA A 88 11.32 0.62 15.35
N ARG A 89 11.73 -0.65 15.30
CA ARG A 89 11.65 -1.55 16.44
C ARG A 89 12.44 -1.04 17.64
N ARG A 90 13.69 -0.60 17.44
CA ARG A 90 14.51 0.02 18.51
C ARG A 90 13.88 1.30 19.05
N LEU A 91 13.31 2.13 18.17
CA LEU A 91 12.64 3.36 18.56
C LEU A 91 11.50 3.09 19.54
N VAL A 92 10.56 2.19 19.20
CA VAL A 92 9.43 1.88 20.07
C VAL A 92 9.85 1.18 21.36
N GLU A 93 10.87 0.32 21.32
CA GLU A 93 11.42 -0.30 22.53
C GLU A 93 11.98 0.75 23.51
N ARG A 94 12.55 1.84 22.98
CA ARG A 94 13.12 2.93 23.79
C ARG A 94 12.06 3.88 24.35
N VAL A 95 11.08 4.30 23.55
CA VAL A 95 10.16 5.39 23.91
C VAL A 95 8.71 4.99 24.15
N ASP A 96 8.39 3.71 23.94
CA ASP A 96 7.02 3.17 23.97
C ASP A 96 6.12 3.64 22.80
N VAL A 97 4.95 2.99 22.67
CA VAL A 97 4.03 3.10 21.52
C VAL A 97 3.58 4.53 21.23
N ASP A 98 2.98 5.20 22.23
CA ASP A 98 2.39 6.53 22.04
C ASP A 98 3.44 7.54 21.56
N LYS A 99 4.61 7.55 22.20
CA LYS A 99 5.67 8.50 21.84
C LYS A 99 6.32 8.14 20.51
N ALA A 100 6.52 6.86 20.19
CA ALA A 100 7.07 6.46 18.88
C ALA A 100 6.16 6.91 17.72
N LEU A 101 4.84 6.77 17.86
CA LEU A 101 3.89 7.23 16.85
C LEU A 101 3.96 8.74 16.64
N GLU A 102 4.04 9.52 17.73
CA GLU A 102 4.17 10.97 17.67
C GLU A 102 5.49 11.44 17.04
N ILE A 103 6.59 10.72 17.31
CA ILE A 103 7.91 10.98 16.69
C ILE A 103 7.81 10.78 15.17
N LEU A 104 7.26 9.64 14.74
CA LEU A 104 7.17 9.30 13.32
C LEU A 104 6.21 10.22 12.56
N GLU A 105 5.05 10.55 13.13
CA GLU A 105 4.06 11.47 12.51
C GLU A 105 4.62 12.88 12.28
N LYS A 106 5.57 13.33 13.12
CA LYS A 106 6.24 14.63 12.99
C LYS A 106 7.51 14.57 12.15
N SER A 107 7.88 13.39 11.68
CA SER A 107 9.02 13.18 10.79
C SER A 107 8.58 13.29 9.32
N PRO A 108 9.51 13.40 8.36
CA PRO A 108 9.19 13.34 6.93
C PRO A 108 8.93 11.91 6.42
N LEU A 109 8.71 10.92 7.29
CA LEU A 109 8.43 9.54 6.89
C LEU A 109 7.13 9.48 6.06
N PRO A 110 7.14 8.92 4.83
CA PRO A 110 5.93 8.78 4.04
C PRO A 110 4.89 7.88 4.73
N HIS A 111 3.60 8.27 4.67
CA HIS A 111 2.51 7.51 5.31
C HIS A 111 2.11 6.22 4.55
N THR A 112 2.80 5.90 3.46
CA THR A 112 2.46 4.79 2.56
C THR A 112 3.66 3.91 2.27
N GLY A 113 3.40 2.78 1.60
CA GLY A 113 4.44 1.88 1.09
C GLY A 113 5.38 1.46 2.21
N GLU A 114 6.68 1.64 1.99
CA GLU A 114 7.69 1.25 2.97
C GLU A 114 7.59 2.00 4.31
N GLY A 115 7.15 3.27 4.32
CA GLY A 115 6.97 4.02 5.57
C GLY A 115 5.79 3.53 6.40
N HIS A 116 4.73 3.03 5.73
CA HIS A 116 3.64 2.31 6.40
C HIS A 116 4.15 1.05 7.09
N LEU A 117 4.99 0.26 6.40
CA LEU A 117 5.57 -0.97 6.94
C LEU A 117 6.50 -0.70 8.14
N VAL A 118 7.20 0.44 8.16
CA VAL A 118 7.98 0.87 9.33
C VAL A 118 7.10 0.99 10.57
N VAL A 119 5.87 1.51 10.43
CA VAL A 119 4.96 1.69 11.56
C VAL A 119 4.31 0.37 12.03
N HIS A 120 4.29 -0.69 11.21
CA HIS A 120 3.89 -2.03 11.67
C HIS A 120 4.72 -2.50 12.86
N GLN A 121 6.02 -2.17 12.90
CA GLN A 121 6.92 -2.56 14.00
C GLN A 121 6.49 -1.99 15.35
N ILE A 122 5.85 -0.82 15.34
CA ILE A 122 5.24 -0.21 16.53
C ILE A 122 4.07 -1.06 17.01
N GLY A 123 3.23 -1.53 16.08
CA GLY A 123 2.13 -2.45 16.34
C GLY A 123 2.58 -3.81 16.85
N PHE A 124 3.62 -4.40 16.26
CA PHE A 124 4.21 -5.67 16.73
C PHE A 124 4.67 -5.56 18.19
N TYR A 125 5.42 -4.51 18.51
CA TYR A 125 5.82 -4.23 19.90
C TYR A 125 4.60 -3.99 20.80
N ALA A 126 3.61 -3.21 20.33
CA ALA A 126 2.41 -2.90 21.09
C ALA A 126 1.68 -4.18 21.52
N TYR A 127 1.47 -5.13 20.60
CA TYR A 127 0.85 -6.41 20.93
C TYR A 127 1.70 -7.22 21.91
N GLN A 128 3.01 -7.35 21.67
CA GLN A 128 3.89 -8.10 22.58
C GLN A 128 3.87 -7.57 24.01
N LYS A 129 3.62 -6.26 24.18
CA LYS A 129 3.59 -5.59 25.49
C LYS A 129 2.21 -5.54 26.13
N TYR A 130 1.16 -5.31 25.34
CA TYR A 130 -0.19 -5.02 25.83
C TYR A 130 -1.24 -6.05 25.42
N GLY A 131 -0.86 -7.09 24.67
CA GLY A 131 -1.75 -8.10 24.12
C GLY A 131 -2.87 -7.46 23.28
N VAL A 132 -4.09 -7.99 23.43
CA VAL A 132 -5.28 -7.50 22.71
C VAL A 132 -5.63 -6.04 22.98
N ASP A 133 -5.17 -5.46 24.10
CA ASP A 133 -5.41 -4.05 24.44
C ASP A 133 -4.44 -3.08 23.73
N SER A 134 -3.47 -3.61 22.97
CA SER A 134 -2.59 -2.82 22.09
C SER A 134 -3.35 -1.91 21.11
N ILE A 135 -4.54 -2.32 20.66
CA ILE A 135 -5.43 -1.50 19.81
C ILE A 135 -5.69 -0.13 20.46
N LEU A 136 -5.83 -0.09 21.80
CA LEU A 136 -6.09 1.15 22.54
C LEU A 136 -4.86 2.06 22.67
N LYS A 137 -3.68 1.58 22.28
CA LYS A 137 -2.41 2.34 22.26
C LYS A 137 -2.07 2.90 20.88
N CYS A 138 -2.66 2.35 19.83
CA CYS A 138 -2.43 2.82 18.48
C CYS A 138 -3.09 4.18 18.19
N ARG A 139 -2.71 4.77 17.06
CA ARG A 139 -3.29 6.00 16.51
C ARG A 139 -3.58 5.78 15.03
N ASP A 140 -4.49 6.58 14.49
CA ASP A 140 -4.98 6.48 13.11
C ASP A 140 -3.98 7.07 12.09
N TYR A 141 -2.69 7.16 12.46
CA TYR A 141 -1.58 7.64 11.64
C TYR A 141 -1.13 6.57 10.64
N PHE A 142 -0.41 6.99 9.59
CA PHE A 142 0.20 6.07 8.60
C PHE A 142 -0.79 5.02 8.08
N LEU A 143 -1.99 5.43 7.64
CA LEU A 143 -3.05 4.52 7.19
C LEU A 143 -3.31 3.36 8.20
N TYR A 144 -3.41 3.69 9.48
CA TYR A 144 -3.73 2.73 10.54
C TYR A 144 -2.65 1.62 10.73
N ALA A 145 -1.41 1.86 10.28
CA ALA A 145 -0.32 0.89 10.29
C ALA A 145 -0.03 0.25 11.67
N CYS A 146 -0.17 1.00 12.78
CA CYS A 146 0.00 0.43 14.12
C CYS A 146 -1.03 -0.68 14.42
N TYR A 147 -2.30 -0.44 14.07
CA TYR A 147 -3.36 -1.43 14.24
C TYR A 147 -3.09 -2.66 13.37
N HIS A 148 -2.62 -2.45 12.14
CA HIS A 148 -2.24 -3.54 11.25
C HIS A 148 -1.20 -4.43 11.92
N GLY A 149 -0.07 -3.83 12.32
CA GLY A 149 1.01 -4.55 13.00
C GLY A 149 0.50 -5.35 14.21
N ALA A 150 -0.26 -4.70 15.09
CA ALA A 150 -0.79 -5.36 16.29
C ALA A 150 -1.67 -6.58 15.96
N ILE A 151 -2.54 -6.49 14.95
CA ILE A 151 -3.43 -7.59 14.54
C ILE A 151 -2.65 -8.73 13.88
N ILE A 152 -1.61 -8.43 13.11
CA ILE A 152 -0.72 -9.43 12.48
C ILE A 152 0.08 -10.20 13.54
N GLU A 153 0.65 -9.49 14.51
CA GLU A 153 1.38 -10.12 15.61
C GLU A 153 0.44 -11.02 16.44
N ALA A 154 -0.77 -10.53 16.73
CA ALA A 154 -1.78 -11.29 17.46
C ALA A 154 -2.23 -12.56 16.76
N ALA A 155 -2.37 -12.49 15.43
CA ALA A 155 -2.72 -13.63 14.61
C ALA A 155 -1.66 -14.74 14.69
N SER A 156 -0.37 -14.36 14.77
CA SER A 156 0.74 -15.30 14.90
C SER A 156 0.82 -15.97 16.28
N ASP A 157 0.34 -15.30 17.32
CA ASP A 157 0.32 -15.79 18.70
C ASP A 157 -0.94 -16.62 19.04
N GLN A 158 -2.12 -16.10 18.72
CA GLN A 158 -3.42 -16.61 19.19
C GLN A 158 -4.43 -16.93 18.07
N GLY A 159 -4.06 -16.80 16.80
CA GLY A 159 -4.90 -17.15 15.67
C GLY A 159 -6.17 -16.28 15.52
N PHE A 160 -7.22 -16.87 14.97
CA PHE A 160 -8.45 -16.16 14.58
C PHE A 160 -9.22 -15.55 15.75
N ASP A 161 -9.16 -16.13 16.95
CA ASP A 161 -9.84 -15.62 18.14
C ASP A 161 -9.32 -14.24 18.56
N ALA A 162 -8.00 -14.01 18.45
CA ALA A 162 -7.42 -12.72 18.75
C ALA A 162 -7.77 -11.68 17.70
N ILE A 163 -7.79 -12.06 16.42
CA ILE A 163 -8.24 -11.20 15.31
C ILE A 163 -9.68 -10.70 15.57
N ALA A 164 -10.61 -11.61 15.90
CA ALA A 164 -11.99 -11.25 16.19
C ALA A 164 -12.09 -10.28 17.39
N LYS A 165 -11.40 -10.58 18.50
CA LYS A 165 -11.39 -9.72 19.70
C LYS A 165 -10.81 -8.33 19.44
N MET A 166 -9.72 -8.24 18.68
CA MET A 166 -9.04 -6.97 18.40
C MET A 166 -9.83 -6.11 17.42
N THR A 167 -10.41 -6.71 16.38
CA THR A 167 -11.27 -5.96 15.43
C THR A 167 -12.55 -5.45 16.08
N ASP A 168 -13.12 -6.17 17.06
CA ASP A 168 -14.28 -5.71 17.84
C ASP A 168 -13.96 -4.45 18.66
N LYS A 169 -12.73 -4.34 19.22
CA LYS A 169 -12.27 -3.14 19.94
C LYS A 169 -12.16 -1.89 19.05
N CYS A 170 -12.12 -2.04 17.73
CA CYS A 170 -12.06 -0.92 16.79
C CYS A 170 -13.44 -0.34 16.43
N LYS A 171 -14.55 -0.91 16.91
CA LYS A 171 -15.93 -0.54 16.53
C LYS A 171 -16.41 0.81 17.08
N ASP A 172 -15.59 1.50 17.87
CA ASP A 172 -15.85 2.86 18.32
C ASP A 172 -15.70 3.91 17.18
N SER A 173 -14.96 3.56 16.13
CA SER A 173 -14.78 4.35 14.92
C SER A 173 -15.05 3.47 13.68
N PRO A 174 -16.06 3.77 12.84
CA PRO A 174 -16.33 3.00 11.63
C PRO A 174 -15.10 2.89 10.72
N THR A 175 -14.33 3.97 10.56
CA THR A 175 -13.12 3.98 9.73
C THR A 175 -12.02 3.12 10.35
N ARG A 176 -11.82 3.19 11.67
CA ARG A 176 -10.85 2.33 12.36
C ARG A 176 -11.26 0.87 12.27
N HIS A 177 -12.53 0.55 12.49
CA HIS A 177 -13.03 -0.80 12.37
C HIS A 177 -12.80 -1.35 10.96
N PHE A 178 -13.13 -0.57 9.92
CA PHE A 178 -12.83 -0.94 8.54
C PHE A 178 -11.35 -1.31 8.34
N GLN A 179 -10.42 -0.53 8.90
CA GLN A 179 -8.98 -0.73 8.74
C GLN A 179 -8.45 -1.89 9.61
N CYS A 180 -8.98 -2.09 10.81
CA CYS A 180 -8.68 -3.28 11.61
C CYS A 180 -9.16 -4.56 10.92
N VAL A 181 -10.34 -4.54 10.30
CA VAL A 181 -10.86 -5.69 9.55
C VAL A 181 -10.10 -5.90 8.23
N HIS A 182 -9.62 -4.83 7.59
CA HIS A 182 -8.67 -4.94 6.49
C HIS A 182 -7.37 -5.66 6.94
N ALA A 183 -6.82 -5.26 8.08
CA ALA A 183 -5.66 -5.94 8.67
C ALA A 183 -5.92 -7.42 8.98
N ALA A 184 -7.12 -7.74 9.49
CA ALA A 184 -7.54 -9.12 9.71
C ALA A 184 -7.48 -9.95 8.42
N GLY A 185 -7.90 -9.39 7.28
CA GLY A 185 -7.82 -10.04 5.98
C GLY A 185 -6.39 -10.47 5.61
N HIS A 186 -5.41 -9.60 5.84
CA HIS A 186 -4.00 -9.93 5.61
C HIS A 186 -3.54 -11.08 6.51
N SER A 187 -3.81 -10.96 7.82
CA SER A 187 -3.43 -11.95 8.82
C SER A 187 -4.08 -13.33 8.57
N ILE A 188 -5.35 -13.35 8.18
CA ILE A 188 -6.09 -14.57 7.90
C ILE A 188 -5.47 -15.31 6.71
N LEU A 189 -5.11 -14.58 5.64
CA LEU A 189 -4.42 -15.20 4.50
C LEU A 189 -3.06 -15.79 4.90
N ALA A 190 -2.30 -15.06 5.73
CA ALA A 190 -1.02 -15.52 6.23
C ALA A 190 -1.15 -16.79 7.09
N ILE A 191 -2.12 -16.87 8.00
CA ILE A 191 -2.41 -18.07 8.81
C ILE A 191 -2.70 -19.28 7.92
N TRP A 192 -3.48 -19.09 6.86
CA TRP A 192 -3.80 -20.13 5.89
C TRP A 192 -2.67 -20.43 4.90
N ASN A 193 -1.46 -19.88 5.10
CA ASN A 193 -0.32 -20.07 4.23
C ASN A 193 -0.68 -19.78 2.75
N TYR A 194 -1.36 -18.65 2.54
CA TYR A 194 -1.82 -18.15 1.24
C TYR A 194 -2.78 -19.09 0.50
N ASP A 195 -3.56 -19.86 1.24
CA ASP A 195 -4.77 -20.49 0.70
C ASP A 195 -5.91 -19.45 0.67
N LEU A 196 -6.05 -18.77 -0.47
CA LEU A 196 -6.99 -17.66 -0.63
C LEU A 196 -8.46 -18.08 -0.43
N PRO A 197 -8.97 -19.22 -0.96
CA PRO A 197 -10.32 -19.70 -0.65
C PRO A 197 -10.60 -19.90 0.83
N GLU A 198 -9.71 -20.55 1.58
CA GLU A 198 -9.89 -20.75 3.02
C GLU A 198 -9.85 -19.43 3.79
N ALA A 199 -9.00 -18.48 3.35
CA ALA A 199 -8.95 -17.15 3.92
C ALA A 199 -10.26 -16.37 3.71
N LEU A 200 -10.81 -16.38 2.50
CA LEU A 200 -12.08 -15.71 2.18
C LEU A 200 -13.26 -16.33 2.94
N LYS A 201 -13.27 -17.66 3.08
CA LYS A 201 -14.28 -18.37 3.89
C LYS A 201 -14.18 -17.98 5.38
N THR A 202 -12.97 -17.83 5.91
CA THR A 202 -12.76 -17.39 7.29
C THR A 202 -13.22 -15.95 7.49
N CYS A 203 -12.97 -15.05 6.52
CA CYS A 203 -13.55 -13.71 6.53
C CYS A 203 -15.08 -13.74 6.60
N ASP A 204 -15.72 -14.62 5.83
CA ASP A 204 -17.18 -14.80 5.86
C ASP A 204 -17.66 -15.25 7.25
N GLU A 205 -17.02 -16.28 7.83
CA GLU A 205 -17.37 -16.82 9.15
C GLU A 205 -17.30 -15.77 10.26
N ILE A 206 -16.31 -14.86 10.21
CA ILE A 206 -16.11 -13.85 11.26
C ILE A 206 -16.98 -12.61 11.04
N TYR A 207 -17.09 -12.11 9.80
CA TYR A 207 -17.61 -10.75 9.54
C TYR A 207 -18.94 -10.69 8.80
N GLU A 208 -19.43 -11.79 8.22
CA GLU A 208 -20.72 -11.77 7.50
C GLU A 208 -21.90 -11.44 8.42
N SER A 209 -21.80 -11.77 9.71
CA SER A 209 -22.86 -11.47 10.68
C SER A 209 -22.84 -10.03 11.22
N ASP A 210 -21.84 -9.20 10.84
CA ASP A 210 -21.74 -7.82 11.31
C ASP A 210 -22.67 -6.88 10.53
N ASN A 211 -23.93 -6.84 10.96
CA ASN A 211 -24.95 -5.96 10.39
C ASN A 211 -24.74 -4.47 10.71
N LYS A 212 -23.90 -4.14 11.70
CA LYS A 212 -23.65 -2.75 12.10
C LYS A 212 -22.62 -2.09 11.18
N PHE A 213 -21.68 -2.87 10.66
CA PHE A 213 -20.63 -2.43 9.75
C PHE A 213 -20.63 -3.30 8.49
N PRO A 214 -21.60 -3.11 7.57
CA PRO A 214 -21.75 -3.98 6.40
C PRO A 214 -20.51 -3.99 5.48
N GLU A 215 -19.65 -2.98 5.54
CA GLU A 215 -18.40 -2.93 4.79
C GLU A 215 -17.29 -3.83 5.36
N ALA A 216 -17.41 -4.29 6.61
CA ALA A 216 -16.39 -5.10 7.30
C ALA A 216 -16.02 -6.33 6.48
N LEU A 217 -17.01 -7.09 6.01
CA LEU A 217 -16.77 -8.28 5.21
C LEU A 217 -15.95 -7.97 3.94
N SER A 218 -16.37 -6.95 3.18
CA SER A 218 -15.64 -6.54 1.98
C SER A 218 -14.24 -6.00 2.28
N SER A 219 -14.04 -5.43 3.48
CA SER A 219 -12.73 -4.97 3.96
C SER A 219 -11.80 -6.13 4.26
N CYS A 220 -12.29 -7.20 4.91
CA CYS A 220 -11.53 -8.42 5.15
C CYS A 220 -11.10 -9.07 3.84
N HIS A 221 -12.03 -9.23 2.89
CA HIS A 221 -11.69 -9.72 1.55
C HIS A 221 -10.66 -8.84 0.87
N ASN A 222 -10.82 -7.51 0.94
CA ASN A 222 -9.88 -6.57 0.35
C ASN A 222 -8.46 -6.71 0.92
N GLY A 223 -8.33 -6.89 2.24
CA GLY A 223 -7.06 -7.21 2.90
C GLY A 223 -6.45 -8.51 2.36
N ALA A 224 -7.22 -9.61 2.35
CA ALA A 224 -6.74 -10.89 1.84
C ALA A 224 -6.27 -10.81 0.37
N PHE A 225 -7.04 -10.17 -0.52
CA PHE A 225 -6.61 -10.00 -1.92
C PHE A 225 -5.38 -9.10 -2.07
N MET A 226 -5.24 -8.08 -1.23
CA MET A 226 -4.07 -7.21 -1.20
C MET A 226 -2.83 -7.99 -0.74
N GLU A 227 -2.93 -8.77 0.33
CA GLU A 227 -1.83 -9.61 0.80
C GLU A 227 -1.45 -10.68 -0.23
N ASN A 228 -2.41 -11.28 -0.93
CA ASN A 228 -2.13 -12.23 -2.00
C ASN A 228 -1.26 -11.62 -3.11
N LEU A 229 -1.42 -10.32 -3.38
CA LEU A 229 -0.61 -9.61 -4.38
C LEU A 229 0.78 -9.28 -3.85
N PHE A 230 0.88 -8.68 -2.67
CA PHE A 230 2.14 -8.11 -2.18
C PHE A 230 2.97 -9.09 -1.32
N GLY A 231 2.31 -9.94 -0.52
CA GLY A 231 2.93 -10.96 0.33
C GLY A 231 3.90 -10.40 1.34
N VAL A 232 3.47 -9.40 2.12
CA VAL A 232 4.35 -8.63 3.00
C VAL A 232 4.50 -9.23 4.40
N HIS A 233 3.76 -10.30 4.75
CA HIS A 233 3.80 -10.93 6.08
C HIS A 233 4.80 -12.06 6.28
N ASP A 234 5.40 -12.61 5.22
CA ASP A 234 6.46 -13.64 5.34
C ASP A 234 7.88 -13.07 5.54
N PHE A 235 7.97 -11.79 5.90
CA PHE A 235 9.24 -11.08 6.10
C PHE A 235 10.13 -11.79 7.13
N ASP A 236 11.42 -11.97 6.79
CA ASP A 236 12.46 -12.62 7.63
C ASP A 236 12.23 -14.12 7.95
N THR A 237 11.20 -14.75 7.37
CA THR A 237 10.96 -16.21 7.55
C THR A 237 11.81 -17.08 6.62
N GLY A 238 12.44 -16.47 5.60
CA GLY A 238 13.16 -17.16 4.54
C GLY A 238 12.26 -17.97 3.58
N LYS A 239 10.95 -17.95 3.78
CA LYS A 239 9.98 -18.58 2.88
C LYS A 239 9.73 -17.69 1.68
N GLN A 240 9.69 -18.29 0.49
CA GLN A 240 9.19 -17.60 -0.68
C GLN A 240 7.66 -17.48 -0.55
N PRO A 241 7.07 -16.31 -0.80
CA PRO A 241 5.62 -16.16 -0.79
C PRO A 241 5.01 -17.14 -1.77
N LYS A 242 3.99 -17.88 -1.35
CA LYS A 242 3.25 -18.78 -2.23
C LYS A 242 2.48 -17.92 -3.24
N ARG A 243 2.59 -18.24 -4.53
CA ARG A 243 2.04 -17.44 -5.65
C ARG A 243 0.92 -18.15 -6.40
N ASP A 244 0.33 -19.18 -5.82
CA ASP A 244 -0.68 -20.04 -6.47
C ASP A 244 -1.92 -19.28 -6.94
N TRP A 245 -2.25 -18.16 -6.28
CA TRP A 245 -3.36 -17.28 -6.61
C TRP A 245 -2.94 -16.04 -7.42
N LEU A 246 -1.82 -16.14 -8.13
CA LEU A 246 -1.41 -15.20 -9.18
C LEU A 246 -1.16 -15.94 -10.49
N SER A 247 -1.53 -15.31 -11.61
CA SER A 247 -1.28 -15.85 -12.94
C SER A 247 -0.96 -14.71 -13.92
N ASP A 248 -0.81 -15.08 -15.20
CA ASP A 248 -0.66 -14.13 -16.31
C ASP A 248 -2.02 -13.72 -16.93
N ASP A 249 -3.14 -14.21 -16.39
CA ASP A 249 -4.48 -13.70 -16.72
C ASP A 249 -4.73 -12.39 -15.95
N PRO A 250 -4.97 -11.25 -16.63
CA PRO A 250 -5.17 -9.96 -15.99
C PRO A 250 -6.44 -9.89 -15.12
N TYR A 251 -7.35 -10.86 -15.21
CA TYR A 251 -8.58 -10.91 -14.43
C TYR A 251 -8.57 -11.98 -13.33
N PHE A 252 -7.53 -12.79 -13.28
CA PHE A 252 -7.32 -13.73 -12.18
C PHE A 252 -6.68 -13.02 -10.98
N PRO A 253 -7.14 -13.28 -9.73
CA PRO A 253 -8.11 -14.31 -9.36
C PRO A 253 -9.58 -13.86 -9.35
N CYS A 254 -9.90 -12.61 -9.70
CA CYS A 254 -11.27 -12.09 -9.59
C CYS A 254 -12.29 -12.89 -10.42
N ASN A 255 -11.90 -13.41 -11.59
CA ASN A 255 -12.75 -14.26 -12.41
C ASN A 255 -12.92 -15.71 -11.89
N ALA A 256 -12.21 -16.10 -10.83
CA ALA A 256 -12.31 -17.42 -10.21
C ALA A 256 -13.28 -17.47 -9.02
N PHE A 257 -13.73 -16.31 -8.53
CA PHE A 257 -14.56 -16.19 -7.33
C PHE A 257 -15.98 -15.68 -7.64
N GLY A 258 -16.95 -16.00 -6.77
CA GLY A 258 -18.34 -15.54 -6.91
C GLY A 258 -18.53 -14.05 -6.59
N GLN A 259 -19.73 -13.53 -6.86
CA GLN A 259 -20.08 -12.10 -6.74
C GLN A 259 -19.74 -11.49 -5.36
N LYS A 260 -19.87 -12.28 -4.29
CA LYS A 260 -19.59 -11.88 -2.90
C LYS A 260 -18.18 -11.29 -2.71
N TYR A 261 -17.19 -11.82 -3.41
CA TYR A 261 -15.77 -11.48 -3.23
C TYR A 261 -15.27 -10.38 -4.18
N GLN A 262 -16.09 -10.00 -5.17
CA GLN A 262 -15.67 -9.19 -6.32
C GLN A 262 -15.19 -7.80 -5.91
N LYS A 263 -15.88 -7.14 -4.98
CA LYS A 263 -15.46 -5.82 -4.48
C LYS A 263 -14.07 -5.87 -3.85
N GLY A 264 -13.81 -6.85 -2.99
CA GLY A 264 -12.50 -7.01 -2.36
C GLY A 264 -11.39 -7.24 -3.39
N CYS A 265 -11.67 -8.03 -4.43
CA CYS A 265 -10.72 -8.38 -5.48
C CYS A 265 -10.43 -7.20 -6.43
N TRP A 266 -11.46 -6.64 -7.07
CA TRP A 266 -11.29 -5.59 -8.09
C TRP A 266 -10.71 -4.28 -7.53
N LEU A 267 -10.90 -4.01 -6.22
CA LEU A 267 -10.24 -2.89 -5.55
C LEU A 267 -8.70 -3.04 -5.45
N ASN A 268 -8.14 -4.20 -5.81
CA ASN A 268 -6.70 -4.51 -5.86
C ASN A 268 -6.19 -4.91 -7.26
N GLN A 269 -7.07 -5.34 -8.17
CA GLN A 269 -6.66 -5.99 -9.42
C GLN A 269 -5.84 -5.09 -10.35
N ALA A 270 -6.12 -3.78 -10.39
CA ALA A 270 -5.38 -2.88 -11.27
C ALA A 270 -3.89 -2.75 -10.89
N ALA A 271 -3.52 -2.93 -9.62
CA ALA A 271 -2.12 -2.97 -9.18
C ALA A 271 -1.38 -4.16 -9.79
N ARG A 272 -2.03 -5.34 -9.86
CA ARG A 272 -1.49 -6.52 -10.54
C ARG A 272 -1.38 -6.30 -12.04
N ILE A 273 -2.43 -5.78 -12.67
CA ILE A 273 -2.42 -5.46 -14.10
C ILE A 273 -1.28 -4.47 -14.41
N TYR A 274 -1.12 -3.41 -13.62
CA TYR A 274 -0.06 -2.42 -13.77
C TYR A 274 1.34 -3.05 -13.70
N GLN A 275 1.57 -3.97 -12.76
CA GLN A 275 2.80 -4.75 -12.70
C GLN A 275 3.03 -5.60 -13.97
N MET A 276 1.99 -6.32 -14.43
CA MET A 276 2.05 -7.15 -15.63
C MET A 276 2.34 -6.33 -16.90
N GLN A 277 1.84 -5.10 -16.93
CA GLN A 277 2.05 -4.16 -18.04
C GLN A 277 3.31 -3.29 -17.88
N ASN A 278 4.21 -3.64 -16.95
CA ASN A 278 5.48 -2.92 -16.71
C ASN A 278 5.28 -1.42 -16.43
N GLY A 279 4.21 -1.08 -15.72
CA GLY A 279 3.89 0.29 -15.35
C GLY A 279 3.17 1.11 -16.42
N ASP A 280 2.60 0.47 -17.45
CA ASP A 280 1.82 1.15 -18.48
C ASP A 280 0.39 1.46 -18.00
N LEU A 281 0.16 2.72 -17.60
CA LEU A 281 -1.12 3.20 -17.07
C LEU A 281 -2.25 3.15 -18.12
N VAL A 282 -1.93 3.37 -19.39
CA VAL A 282 -2.91 3.37 -20.49
C VAL A 282 -3.40 1.94 -20.71
N LYS A 283 -2.49 0.97 -20.85
CA LYS A 283 -2.87 -0.44 -20.99
C LYS A 283 -3.60 -0.97 -19.75
N THR A 284 -3.19 -0.54 -18.57
CA THR A 284 -3.88 -0.92 -17.32
C THR A 284 -5.33 -0.43 -17.34
N THR A 285 -5.55 0.81 -17.78
CA THR A 285 -6.88 1.39 -17.94
C THR A 285 -7.70 0.64 -19.00
N GLU A 286 -7.12 0.31 -20.15
CA GLU A 286 -7.80 -0.45 -21.20
C GLU A 286 -8.29 -1.81 -20.69
N LEU A 287 -7.43 -2.54 -19.96
CA LEU A 287 -7.78 -3.85 -19.38
C LEU A 287 -8.85 -3.73 -18.29
N CYS A 288 -8.78 -2.72 -17.41
CA CYS A 288 -9.83 -2.48 -16.42
C CYS A 288 -11.19 -2.16 -17.06
N ASN A 289 -11.22 -1.41 -18.17
CA ASN A 289 -12.47 -1.14 -18.90
C ASN A 289 -13.07 -2.40 -19.57
N GLN A 290 -12.28 -3.45 -19.74
CA GLN A 290 -12.68 -4.73 -20.33
C GLN A 290 -13.12 -5.76 -19.27
N ALA A 291 -13.19 -5.39 -17.99
CA ALA A 291 -13.64 -6.28 -16.90
C ALA A 291 -15.10 -6.78 -17.05
N GLY A 292 -15.87 -6.21 -17.99
CA GLY A 292 -17.19 -6.69 -18.40
C GLY A 292 -18.35 -6.08 -17.62
N ASP A 293 -18.37 -6.27 -16.30
CA ASP A 293 -19.41 -5.72 -15.41
C ASP A 293 -19.09 -4.27 -14.99
N ASN A 294 -20.10 -3.39 -14.98
CA ASN A 294 -19.92 -1.97 -14.68
C ASN A 294 -19.37 -1.71 -13.27
N GLU A 295 -19.76 -2.50 -12.27
CA GLU A 295 -19.23 -2.37 -10.91
C GLU A 295 -17.76 -2.81 -10.86
N TYR A 296 -17.41 -3.87 -11.59
CA TYR A 296 -16.03 -4.38 -11.64
C TYR A 296 -15.11 -3.37 -12.32
N VAL A 297 -15.58 -2.77 -13.43
CA VAL A 297 -14.90 -1.67 -14.10
C VAL A 297 -14.69 -0.51 -13.13
N ALA A 298 -15.73 -0.09 -12.39
CA ALA A 298 -15.63 1.01 -11.44
C ALA A 298 -14.60 0.74 -10.32
N TRP A 299 -14.59 -0.45 -9.73
CA TRP A 299 -13.62 -0.82 -8.68
C TRP A 299 -12.20 -0.97 -9.23
N CYS A 300 -12.03 -1.53 -10.43
CA CYS A 300 -10.73 -1.62 -11.09
C CYS A 300 -10.18 -0.22 -11.38
N MET A 301 -11.01 0.67 -11.94
CA MET A 301 -10.62 2.05 -12.24
C MET A 301 -10.37 2.90 -10.98
N ASP A 302 -11.07 2.61 -9.89
CA ASP A 302 -10.79 3.19 -8.58
C ASP A 302 -9.42 2.73 -8.04
N ASN A 303 -9.03 1.47 -8.26
CA ASN A 303 -7.68 1.01 -7.97
C ASN A 303 -6.62 1.64 -8.89
N VAL A 304 -6.90 1.82 -10.20
CA VAL A 304 -6.01 2.57 -11.13
C VAL A 304 -5.73 3.96 -10.59
N ALA A 305 -6.77 4.68 -10.17
CA ALA A 305 -6.62 6.03 -9.64
C ALA A 305 -5.76 6.05 -8.36
N ARG A 306 -5.87 5.04 -7.49
CA ARG A 306 -4.98 4.90 -6.32
C ARG A 306 -3.52 4.63 -6.69
N GLN A 307 -3.25 3.89 -7.77
CA GLN A 307 -1.87 3.65 -8.24
C GLN A 307 -1.19 4.92 -8.77
N ILE A 308 -1.94 5.95 -9.14
CA ILE A 308 -1.40 7.24 -9.60
C ILE A 308 -0.77 8.03 -8.45
N HIS A 309 -1.33 7.97 -7.24
CA HIS A 309 -0.85 8.78 -6.12
C HIS A 309 0.65 8.57 -5.84
N PRO A 310 1.19 7.33 -5.72
CA PRO A 310 2.63 7.12 -5.59
C PRO A 310 3.48 7.72 -6.73
N LEU A 311 2.96 7.73 -7.96
CA LEU A 311 3.66 8.26 -9.15
C LEU A 311 3.82 9.80 -9.11
N THR A 312 3.03 10.48 -8.28
CA THR A 312 3.18 11.93 -8.08
C THR A 312 4.47 12.27 -7.32
N ASN A 313 5.04 11.33 -6.58
CA ASN A 313 6.16 11.58 -5.66
C ASN A 313 5.88 12.78 -4.73
N GLY A 314 4.64 12.89 -4.23
CA GLY A 314 4.20 13.95 -3.32
C GLY A 314 3.82 15.29 -3.98
N ASP A 315 4.02 15.44 -5.29
CA ASP A 315 3.64 16.66 -6.02
C ASP A 315 2.20 16.56 -6.56
N PRO A 316 1.22 17.24 -5.95
CA PRO A 316 -0.18 17.11 -6.34
C PRO A 316 -0.48 17.61 -7.75
N SER A 317 0.36 18.47 -8.34
CA SER A 317 0.15 18.99 -9.70
C SER A 317 0.28 17.89 -10.77
N LYS A 318 1.09 16.86 -10.52
CA LYS A 318 1.25 15.71 -11.42
C LYS A 318 -0.02 14.85 -11.53
N THR A 319 -0.92 14.95 -10.55
CA THR A 319 -2.22 14.25 -10.58
C THR A 319 -2.96 14.51 -11.89
N PHE A 320 -2.95 15.76 -12.37
CA PHE A 320 -3.74 16.13 -13.55
C PHE A 320 -3.23 15.48 -14.83
N SER A 321 -1.93 15.50 -15.08
CA SER A 321 -1.34 14.88 -16.28
C SER A 321 -1.36 13.35 -16.22
N LEU A 322 -1.27 12.76 -15.02
CA LEU A 322 -1.42 11.31 -14.84
C LEU A 322 -2.87 10.87 -15.04
N CYS A 323 -3.84 11.57 -14.45
CA CYS A 323 -5.27 11.28 -14.65
C CYS A 323 -5.74 11.53 -16.09
N GLN A 324 -5.08 12.37 -16.87
CA GLN A 324 -5.38 12.49 -18.32
C GLN A 324 -5.15 11.16 -19.06
N GLN A 325 -4.18 10.35 -18.63
CA GLN A 325 -3.85 9.08 -19.27
C GLN A 325 -4.91 7.99 -19.06
N VAL A 326 -5.75 8.11 -18.01
CA VAL A 326 -6.85 7.15 -17.78
C VAL A 326 -8.08 7.43 -18.66
N GLY A 327 -8.01 8.45 -19.52
CA GLY A 327 -9.05 8.80 -20.48
C GLY A 327 -10.13 9.74 -19.92
N PRO A 328 -10.85 10.44 -20.81
CA PRO A 328 -11.77 11.52 -20.43
C PRO A 328 -12.95 11.04 -19.58
N ASN A 329 -13.41 9.80 -19.78
CA ASN A 329 -14.53 9.23 -19.01
C ASN A 329 -14.18 9.00 -17.54
N TRP A 330 -12.90 8.80 -17.23
CA TRP A 330 -12.41 8.48 -15.88
C TRP A 330 -11.63 9.61 -15.22
N TYR A 331 -11.28 10.66 -15.97
CA TYR A 331 -10.49 11.78 -15.48
C TYR A 331 -11.04 12.37 -14.18
N ASN A 332 -12.33 12.70 -14.14
CA ASN A 332 -12.96 13.30 -12.96
C ASN A 332 -12.83 12.39 -11.73
N ASN A 333 -13.23 11.12 -11.87
CA ASN A 333 -13.14 10.13 -10.79
C ASN A 333 -11.69 9.95 -10.32
N CYS A 334 -10.74 9.88 -11.26
CA CYS A 334 -9.32 9.75 -10.96
C CYS A 334 -8.79 10.89 -10.09
N VAL A 335 -9.14 12.14 -10.43
CA VAL A 335 -8.67 13.31 -9.67
C VAL A 335 -9.34 13.37 -8.29
N LEU A 336 -10.62 13.03 -8.19
CA LEU A 336 -11.35 12.97 -6.92
C LEU A 336 -10.78 11.91 -5.98
N ILE A 337 -10.43 10.74 -6.50
CA ILE A 337 -9.76 9.68 -5.74
C ILE A 337 -8.39 10.15 -5.29
N ASN A 338 -7.60 10.78 -6.16
CA ASN A 338 -6.27 11.26 -5.79
C ASN A 338 -6.33 12.35 -4.72
N ALA A 339 -7.29 13.29 -4.76
CA ALA A 339 -7.51 14.25 -3.67
C ALA A 339 -7.72 13.52 -2.33
N GLY A 340 -8.60 12.51 -2.31
CA GLY A 340 -8.83 11.70 -1.12
C GLY A 340 -7.63 10.87 -0.68
N SER A 341 -6.84 10.36 -1.62
CA SER A 341 -5.60 9.62 -1.35
C SER A 341 -4.55 10.51 -0.70
N PHE A 342 -4.28 11.69 -1.27
CA PHE A 342 -3.39 12.68 -0.65
C PHE A 342 -3.81 13.00 0.77
N TYR A 343 -5.10 13.21 1.03
CA TYR A 343 -5.58 13.46 2.39
C TYR A 343 -5.27 12.27 3.32
N SER A 344 -5.64 11.06 2.89
CA SER A 344 -5.53 9.85 3.70
C SER A 344 -4.09 9.51 4.08
N VAL A 345 -3.12 9.97 3.28
CA VAL A 345 -1.69 9.70 3.47
C VAL A 345 -0.94 10.89 4.08
N GLY A 346 -1.64 11.79 4.75
CA GLY A 346 -1.06 12.94 5.46
C GLY A 346 -0.86 14.20 4.61
N GLY A 347 -1.01 14.13 3.29
CA GLY A 347 -0.97 15.26 2.35
C GLY A 347 -2.24 16.11 2.36
N LYS A 348 -2.67 16.59 3.53
CA LYS A 348 -3.95 17.30 3.72
C LYS A 348 -4.02 18.61 2.91
N ALA A 349 -2.92 19.36 2.84
CA ALA A 349 -2.84 20.59 2.04
C ALA A 349 -2.86 20.29 0.53
N GLN A 350 -2.16 19.23 0.12
CA GLN A 350 -2.13 18.74 -1.25
C GLN A 350 -3.52 18.30 -1.73
N ALA A 351 -4.31 17.67 -0.85
CA ALA A 351 -5.70 17.33 -1.14
C ALA A 351 -6.56 18.58 -1.43
N VAL A 352 -6.42 19.63 -0.63
CA VAL A 352 -7.11 20.92 -0.87
C VAL A 352 -6.62 21.57 -2.17
N TYR A 353 -5.31 21.55 -2.42
CA TYR A 353 -4.72 22.06 -3.67
C TYR A 353 -5.33 21.38 -4.89
N ILE A 354 -5.53 20.06 -4.87
CA ILE A 354 -6.18 19.35 -5.97
C ILE A 354 -7.60 19.90 -6.19
N CYS A 355 -8.42 20.00 -5.14
CA CYS A 355 -9.78 20.52 -5.26
C CYS A 355 -9.86 21.98 -5.72
N GLN A 356 -8.84 22.81 -5.44
CA GLN A 356 -8.78 24.19 -5.94
C GLN A 356 -8.53 24.26 -7.44
N ASN A 357 -7.75 23.32 -7.98
CA ASN A 357 -7.20 23.36 -9.34
C ASN A 357 -7.91 22.42 -10.33
N ILE A 358 -9.06 21.86 -9.96
CA ILE A 358 -9.94 21.08 -10.85
C ILE A 358 -10.98 21.96 -11.56
N PRO A 359 -11.57 21.46 -12.68
CA PRO A 359 -12.67 22.13 -13.35
C PRO A 359 -13.85 22.46 -12.41
N PRO A 360 -14.49 23.65 -12.56
CA PRO A 360 -15.53 24.12 -11.66
C PRO A 360 -16.67 23.13 -11.42
N GLN A 361 -17.06 22.36 -12.44
CA GLN A 361 -18.17 21.41 -12.38
C GLN A 361 -17.94 20.23 -11.41
N ILE A 362 -16.69 19.91 -11.07
CA ILE A 362 -16.36 18.82 -10.13
C ILE A 362 -15.91 19.29 -8.75
N LYS A 363 -15.79 20.61 -8.54
CA LYS A 363 -15.35 21.19 -7.25
C LYS A 363 -16.27 20.79 -6.10
N ASN A 364 -17.59 20.79 -6.31
CA ASN A 364 -18.55 20.44 -5.27
C ASN A 364 -18.35 19.02 -4.73
N GLU A 365 -18.15 18.05 -5.62
CA GLU A 365 -17.90 16.66 -5.22
C GLU A 365 -16.55 16.51 -4.50
N CYS A 366 -15.50 17.15 -5.01
CA CYS A 366 -14.17 17.11 -4.38
C CYS A 366 -14.20 17.68 -2.97
N TYR A 367 -14.77 18.88 -2.78
CA TYR A 367 -14.83 19.50 -1.47
C TYR A 367 -15.76 18.77 -0.52
N THR A 368 -16.86 18.19 -0.99
CA THR A 368 -17.73 17.35 -0.13
C THR A 368 -16.93 16.20 0.46
N ARG A 369 -16.12 15.52 -0.37
CA ARG A 369 -15.25 14.42 0.07
C ARG A 369 -14.17 14.89 1.06
N ILE A 370 -13.43 15.94 0.73
CA ILE A 370 -12.36 16.46 1.59
C ILE A 370 -12.91 17.02 2.91
N ILE A 371 -14.04 17.73 2.89
CA ILE A 371 -14.68 18.21 4.11
C ILE A 371 -15.11 17.03 4.98
N GLY A 372 -15.72 16.00 4.39
CA GLY A 372 -16.05 14.76 5.11
C GLY A 372 -14.83 14.15 5.81
N GLN A 373 -13.70 14.06 5.10
CA GLN A 373 -12.43 13.58 5.66
C GLN A 373 -11.94 14.47 6.80
N ILE A 374 -11.90 15.80 6.63
CA ILE A 374 -11.51 16.77 7.68
C ILE A 374 -12.35 16.59 8.94
N LEU A 375 -13.67 16.44 8.80
CA LEU A 375 -14.57 16.30 9.94
C LEU A 375 -14.37 14.98 10.67
N SER A 376 -14.13 13.89 9.92
CA SER A 376 -13.91 12.55 10.47
C SER A 376 -12.49 12.31 11.03
N ASP A 377 -11.53 13.14 10.64
CA ASP A 377 -10.13 13.02 11.06
C ASP A 377 -10.00 13.21 12.59
N PRO A 378 -9.29 12.35 13.34
CA PRO A 378 -9.14 12.48 14.79
C PRO A 378 -8.22 13.63 15.26
N ILE A 379 -7.69 14.45 14.35
CA ILE A 379 -6.95 15.67 14.73
C ILE A 379 -7.79 16.67 15.54
N ASP A 380 -7.10 17.57 16.23
CA ASP A 380 -7.76 18.57 17.07
C ASP A 380 -8.59 19.58 16.25
N LYS A 381 -9.55 20.21 16.93
CA LYS A 381 -10.50 21.15 16.31
C LYS A 381 -9.81 22.38 15.72
N LYS A 382 -8.65 22.79 16.24
CA LYS A 382 -7.88 23.93 15.75
C LYS A 382 -7.21 23.59 14.41
N GLU A 383 -6.67 22.39 14.28
CA GLU A 383 -6.11 21.88 13.01
C GLU A 383 -7.22 21.73 11.96
N LYS A 384 -8.38 21.16 12.31
CA LYS A 384 -9.55 21.11 11.42
C LYS A 384 -9.97 22.50 10.94
N ASN A 385 -10.02 23.47 11.85
CA ASN A 385 -10.35 24.86 11.49
C ASN A 385 -9.33 25.42 10.51
N SER A 386 -8.03 25.25 10.78
CA SER A 386 -6.95 25.68 9.90
C SER A 386 -7.11 25.10 8.49
N LEU A 387 -7.39 23.80 8.37
CA LEU A 387 -7.66 23.15 7.09
C LEU A 387 -8.89 23.76 6.39
N CYS A 388 -10.02 23.92 7.09
CA CYS A 388 -11.21 24.58 6.53
C CYS A 388 -10.91 26.01 6.03
N GLN A 389 -10.00 26.76 6.67
CA GLN A 389 -9.65 28.13 6.24
C GLN A 389 -8.92 28.16 4.90
N THR A 390 -8.22 27.09 4.53
CA THR A 390 -7.50 26.95 3.24
C THR A 390 -8.43 26.62 2.06
N ILE A 391 -9.66 26.17 2.33
CA ILE A 391 -10.67 25.87 1.31
C ILE A 391 -11.18 27.19 0.69
N GLU A 392 -11.54 27.16 -0.59
CA GLU A 392 -12.12 28.33 -1.28
C GLU A 392 -13.62 28.52 -0.98
N THR A 393 -14.11 29.76 -1.12
CA THR A 393 -15.55 30.07 -1.00
C THR A 393 -16.31 29.51 -2.22
N PRO A 394 -17.51 28.91 -2.06
CA PRO A 394 -18.33 28.84 -0.84
C PRO A 394 -18.06 27.64 0.08
N PHE A 395 -17.26 26.66 -0.34
CA PHE A 395 -17.01 25.42 0.40
C PHE A 395 -16.34 25.64 1.75
N LYS A 396 -15.55 26.71 1.88
CA LYS A 396 -14.98 27.17 3.15
C LYS A 396 -16.05 27.34 4.22
N ASN A 397 -17.14 28.03 3.87
CA ASN A 397 -18.23 28.30 4.80
C ASN A 397 -18.94 27.01 5.19
N GLN A 398 -19.13 26.09 4.24
CA GLN A 398 -19.70 24.76 4.51
C GLN A 398 -18.83 23.98 5.51
N CYS A 399 -17.51 23.96 5.31
CA CYS A 399 -16.56 23.29 6.20
C CYS A 399 -16.62 23.87 7.63
N LEU A 400 -16.53 25.20 7.77
CA LEU A 400 -16.55 25.89 9.06
C LEU A 400 -17.89 25.74 9.79
N SER A 401 -19.01 25.79 9.05
CA SER A 401 -20.34 25.52 9.61
C SER A 401 -20.45 24.09 10.10
N ALA A 402 -20.05 23.10 9.30
CA ALA A 402 -20.10 21.69 9.68
C ALA A 402 -19.21 21.40 10.90
N LEU A 403 -17.99 21.97 10.95
CA LEU A 403 -17.08 21.84 12.09
C LEU A 403 -17.65 22.45 13.39
N SER A 404 -18.50 23.47 13.27
CA SER A 404 -19.17 24.07 14.43
C SER A 404 -20.33 23.21 14.95
N SER A 405 -20.91 22.34 14.11
CA SER A 405 -21.98 21.41 14.47
C SER A 405 -21.49 20.08 15.06
N VAL A 406 -20.21 19.75 14.86
CA VAL A 406 -19.54 18.60 15.49
C VAL A 406 -18.99 19.06 16.85
N ASN A 407 -19.66 18.65 17.93
CA ASN A 407 -19.25 18.93 19.31
C ASN A 407 -18.01 18.13 19.69
#